data_AF-A0ABD0C1Q8-F1
#
_entry.id   AF-A0ABD0C1Q8-F1
#
_cell.length_a   1.000
_cell.length_b   1.000
_cell.length_c   1.000
_cell.angle_alpha   90.00
_cell.angle_beta   90.00
_cell.angle_gamma   90.00
#
_symmetry.space_group_name_H-M   'P 1'
#
loop_
_entity.id
_entity.type
_entity.pdbx_description
1 polymer ?
#
loop_
_entity_poly.entity_id
_entity_poly.type
_entity_poly.pdbx_seq_one_letter_code
_entity_poly.pdbx_strand_id
1 'polypeptide(L)'
;MAYIKPETYPDKVTISHIREMLKRVEHFFEEYGWPTRDAFITSTKNNCLAGEGDYLLKDTLVDLKVSNAQSMQIYWVRQLLVYYTLGFYNHFNDEKINCLMIYNARTDTVYYVKIADIDKAVFEFVNDAAEKQSKKNEQVLKLLGIKLK
;
A
#
# COMPACT_ATOMS: atom_id res chain seq x y z
N MET A 1 15.95 -18.53 -8.91
CA MET A 1 16.96 -17.79 -8.13
C MET A 1 17.62 -18.74 -7.15
N ALA A 2 18.95 -18.66 -6.96
CA ALA A 2 19.65 -19.45 -5.95
C ALA A 2 19.52 -18.76 -4.58
N TYR A 3 19.23 -19.54 -3.53
CA TYR A 3 19.20 -19.02 -2.16
C TYR A 3 20.60 -18.56 -1.74
N ILE A 4 20.73 -17.29 -1.38
CA ILE A 4 21.97 -16.73 -0.81
C ILE A 4 21.80 -16.74 0.71
N LYS A 5 22.64 -17.53 1.39
CA LYS A 5 22.63 -17.63 2.84
C LYS A 5 23.00 -16.27 3.47
N PRO A 6 22.25 -15.76 4.46
CA PRO A 6 22.61 -14.51 5.12
C PRO A 6 23.87 -14.68 5.97
N GLU A 7 24.69 -13.63 6.01
CA GLU A 7 25.91 -13.56 6.84
C GLU A 7 25.60 -13.47 8.34
N THR A 8 24.47 -12.84 8.68
CA THR A 8 23.97 -12.70 10.04
C THR A 8 22.56 -13.23 10.16
N TYR A 9 22.29 -13.94 11.25
CA TYR A 9 20.96 -14.45 11.58
C TYR A 9 20.32 -13.54 12.63
N PRO A 10 18.99 -13.33 12.59
CA PRO A 10 18.29 -12.65 13.65
C PRO A 10 18.54 -13.32 15.00
N ASP A 11 18.75 -12.52 16.05
CA ASP A 11 18.90 -13.03 17.41
C ASP A 11 17.57 -13.54 17.99
N LYS A 12 17.64 -14.19 19.16
CA LYS A 12 16.45 -14.76 19.83
C LYS A 12 15.37 -13.71 20.09
N VAL A 13 15.76 -12.47 20.41
CA VAL A 13 14.84 -11.37 20.69
C VAL A 13 14.10 -10.95 19.43
N THR A 14 14.82 -10.78 18.33
CA THR A 14 14.28 -10.44 17.01
C THR A 14 13.34 -11.53 16.52
N ILE A 15 13.72 -12.80 16.65
CA ILE A 15 12.84 -13.93 16.29
C ILE A 15 11.55 -13.91 17.12
N SER A 16 11.64 -13.65 18.42
CA SER A 16 10.47 -13.55 19.30
C SER A 16 9.53 -12.42 18.85
N HIS A 17 10.08 -11.25 18.55
CA HIS A 17 9.29 -10.12 18.04
C HIS A 17 8.62 -10.41 16.70
N ILE A 18 9.30 -11.08 15.77
CA ILE A 18 8.71 -11.47 14.48
C ILE A 18 7.56 -12.45 14.70
N ARG A 19 7.73 -13.45 15.56
CA ARG A 19 6.65 -14.41 15.90
C ARG A 19 5.43 -13.72 16.48
N GLU A 20 5.66 -12.75 17.37
CA GLU A 20 4.57 -11.97 17.95
C GLU A 20 3.84 -11.14 16.89
N MET A 21 4.56 -10.46 15.99
CA MET A 21 3.94 -9.73 14.89
C MET A 21 3.15 -10.64 13.94
N LEU A 22 3.64 -11.85 13.65
CA LEU A 22 2.91 -12.81 12.81
C LEU A 22 1.58 -13.22 13.45
N LYS A 23 1.56 -13.51 14.76
CA LYS A 23 0.32 -13.82 15.49
C LYS A 23 -0.68 -12.66 15.47
N ARG A 24 -0.17 -11.44 15.62
CA ARG A 24 -1.00 -10.23 15.56
C ARG A 24 -1.56 -9.97 14.16
N VAL A 25 -0.82 -10.30 13.11
CA VAL A 25 -1.32 -10.24 11.72
C VAL A 25 -2.39 -11.29 11.47
N GLU A 26 -2.18 -12.52 11.96
CA GLU A 26 -3.20 -13.58 11.90
C GLU A 26 -4.48 -13.14 12.60
N HIS A 27 -4.38 -12.65 13.85
CA HIS A 27 -5.53 -12.16 14.59
C HIS A 27 -6.23 -10.98 13.91
N PHE A 28 -5.46 -10.04 13.34
CA PHE A 28 -6.01 -8.93 12.56
C PHE A 28 -6.87 -9.44 11.38
N PHE A 29 -6.41 -10.44 10.62
CA PHE A 29 -7.18 -10.99 9.52
C PHE A 29 -8.37 -11.84 9.99
N GLU A 30 -8.31 -12.46 11.16
CA GLU A 30 -9.48 -13.11 11.77
C GLU A 30 -10.56 -12.08 12.15
N GLU A 31 -10.17 -10.91 12.67
CA GLU A 31 -11.08 -9.85 13.11
C GLU A 31 -11.66 -9.04 11.94
N TYR A 32 -10.81 -8.56 11.03
CA TYR A 32 -11.20 -7.64 9.95
C TYR A 32 -11.50 -8.35 8.63
N GLY A 33 -11.18 -9.64 8.53
CA GLY A 33 -11.37 -10.48 7.35
C GLY A 33 -10.06 -10.82 6.64
N TRP A 34 -10.01 -12.03 6.08
CA TRP A 34 -8.85 -12.51 5.34
C TRP A 34 -8.68 -11.79 3.99
N PRO A 35 -7.44 -11.59 3.51
CA PRO A 35 -7.19 -10.96 2.22
C PRO A 35 -7.90 -11.68 1.07
N THR A 36 -8.58 -10.91 0.23
CA THR A 36 -9.12 -11.36 -1.06
C THR A 36 -8.07 -11.27 -2.17
N ARG A 37 -7.11 -10.35 -2.01
CA ARG A 37 -5.95 -10.17 -2.88
C ARG A 37 -4.78 -9.60 -2.10
N ASP A 38 -3.57 -9.99 -2.47
CA ASP A 38 -2.31 -9.39 -2.04
C ASP A 38 -1.57 -8.77 -3.24
N ALA A 39 -0.57 -7.93 -2.97
CA ALA A 39 0.35 -7.38 -3.96
C ALA A 39 -0.35 -6.79 -5.20
N PHE A 40 -1.42 -6.01 -4.98
CA PHE A 40 -2.23 -5.47 -6.07
C PHE A 40 -1.57 -4.25 -6.70
N ILE A 41 -1.74 -4.10 -8.01
CA ILE A 41 -1.14 -2.99 -8.75
C ILE A 41 -2.08 -1.79 -8.79
N THR A 42 -1.48 -0.61 -8.70
CA THR A 42 -2.12 0.69 -8.88
C THR A 42 -1.28 1.48 -9.88
N SER A 43 -1.91 2.22 -10.79
CA SER A 43 -1.17 2.85 -11.87
C SER A 43 -1.89 4.05 -12.46
N THR A 44 -1.09 4.99 -12.97
CA THR A 44 -1.58 6.06 -13.85
C THR A 44 -1.89 5.52 -15.24
N LYS A 45 -2.67 6.27 -16.03
CA LYS A 45 -3.19 5.79 -17.33
C LYS A 45 -2.11 5.37 -18.33
N ASN A 46 -0.96 6.03 -18.30
CA ASN A 46 0.18 5.75 -19.19
C ASN A 46 1.20 4.77 -18.57
N ASN A 47 0.88 4.17 -17.41
CA ASN A 47 1.73 3.25 -16.67
C ASN A 47 3.13 3.78 -16.29
N CYS A 48 3.35 5.10 -16.33
CA CYS A 48 4.65 5.70 -16.02
C CYS A 48 4.79 6.11 -14.55
N LEU A 49 3.77 5.84 -13.73
CA LEU A 49 3.79 5.93 -12.29
C LEU A 49 2.85 4.84 -11.77
N ALA A 50 3.40 3.91 -10.99
CA ALA A 50 2.70 2.75 -10.46
C ALA A 50 3.19 2.44 -9.04
N GLY A 51 2.40 1.65 -8.32
CA GLY A 51 2.74 1.15 -7.00
C GLY A 51 2.06 -0.19 -6.73
N GLU A 52 2.64 -0.96 -5.81
CA GLU A 52 2.12 -2.24 -5.35
C GLU A 52 1.61 -2.06 -3.92
N GLY A 53 0.32 -2.32 -3.70
CA GLY A 53 -0.31 -2.27 -2.38
C GLY A 53 -0.32 -3.64 -1.70
N ASP A 54 -0.36 -3.63 -0.37
CA ASP A 54 -0.17 -4.85 0.42
C ASP A 54 -1.36 -5.80 0.32
N TYR A 55 -2.53 -5.40 0.82
CA TYR A 55 -3.70 -6.29 0.90
C TYR A 55 -5.02 -5.58 0.57
N LEU A 56 -5.90 -6.32 -0.09
CA LEU A 56 -7.32 -6.02 -0.16
C LEU A 56 -8.07 -7.04 0.68
N LEU A 57 -8.94 -6.57 1.56
CA LEU A 57 -9.96 -7.40 2.20
C LEU A 57 -11.22 -7.38 1.32
N LYS A 58 -12.39 -7.63 1.90
CA LYS A 58 -13.66 -7.62 1.13
C LYS A 58 -13.97 -6.25 0.52
N ASP A 59 -13.80 -5.18 1.30
CA ASP A 59 -14.09 -3.79 0.89
C ASP A 59 -13.11 -2.77 1.51
N THR A 60 -11.98 -3.25 2.00
CA THR A 60 -10.98 -2.45 2.72
C THR A 60 -9.62 -2.61 2.06
N LEU A 61 -8.95 -1.49 1.78
CA LEU A 61 -7.56 -1.46 1.35
C LEU A 61 -6.69 -1.32 2.60
N VAL A 62 -5.77 -2.26 2.79
CA VAL A 62 -4.89 -2.33 3.96
C VAL A 62 -3.44 -2.10 3.55
N ASP A 63 -2.76 -1.21 4.27
CA ASP A 63 -1.30 -1.01 4.24
C ASP A 63 -0.73 -1.53 5.57
N LEU A 64 0.04 -2.61 5.50
CA LEU A 64 0.63 -3.27 6.66
C LEU A 64 1.97 -2.61 7.01
N LYS A 65 2.18 -2.38 8.31
CA LYS A 65 3.40 -1.80 8.86
C LYS A 65 3.97 -2.67 9.97
N VAL A 66 5.29 -2.59 10.11
CA VAL A 66 6.08 -3.21 11.18
C VAL A 66 6.96 -2.19 11.88
N SER A 67 6.50 -0.93 11.93
CA SER A 67 7.27 0.20 12.45
C SER A 67 7.17 0.32 13.97
N ASN A 68 8.26 0.73 14.62
CA ASN A 68 8.23 1.07 16.05
C ASN A 68 7.64 2.45 16.35
N ALA A 69 7.22 3.22 15.33
CA ALA A 69 6.59 4.51 15.54
C ALA A 69 5.25 4.35 16.29
N GLN A 70 5.07 5.16 17.34
CA GLN A 70 3.89 5.08 18.21
C GLN A 70 2.63 5.71 17.60
N SER A 71 2.79 6.55 16.58
CA SER A 71 1.69 7.22 15.90
C SER A 71 1.72 6.98 14.40
N MET A 72 0.56 7.13 13.76
CA MET A 72 0.44 7.09 12.30
C MET A 72 1.32 8.16 11.66
N GLN A 73 2.11 7.76 10.67
CA GLN A 73 3.01 8.66 9.95
C GLN A 73 2.35 9.22 8.69
N ILE A 74 2.58 10.50 8.40
CA ILE A 74 1.99 11.19 7.25
C ILE A 74 2.35 10.53 5.91
N TYR A 75 3.53 9.92 5.80
CA TYR A 75 3.93 9.24 4.57
C TYR A 75 3.26 7.88 4.37
N TRP A 76 2.78 7.21 5.43
CA TRP A 76 1.93 6.02 5.32
C TRP A 76 0.56 6.41 4.75
N VAL A 77 -0.04 7.48 5.29
CA VAL A 77 -1.31 8.03 4.80
C VAL A 77 -1.18 8.42 3.33
N ARG A 78 -0.08 9.10 2.96
CA ARG A 78 0.18 9.47 1.57
C ARG A 78 0.28 8.25 0.65
N GLN A 79 1.00 7.20 1.07
CA GLN A 79 1.13 5.97 0.30
C GLN A 79 -0.25 5.32 0.07
N LEU A 80 -1.04 5.17 1.14
CA LEU A 80 -2.39 4.62 1.11
C LEU A 80 -3.34 5.41 0.19
N LEU A 81 -3.28 6.74 0.24
CA LEU A 81 -4.07 7.62 -0.63
C LEU A 81 -3.67 7.48 -2.11
N VAL A 82 -2.37 7.35 -2.41
CA VAL A 82 -1.90 7.10 -3.78
C VAL A 82 -2.42 5.75 -4.27
N TYR A 83 -2.34 4.69 -3.47
CA TYR A 83 -2.86 3.37 -3.84
C TYR A 83 -4.36 3.38 -4.09
N TYR A 84 -5.13 4.00 -3.20
CA TYR A 84 -6.56 4.10 -3.42
C TYR A 84 -6.88 4.90 -4.69
N THR A 85 -6.22 6.04 -4.87
CA THR A 85 -6.52 6.97 -5.96
C THR A 85 -6.17 6.37 -7.32
N LEU A 86 -5.00 5.76 -7.46
CA LEU A 86 -4.50 5.18 -8.71
C LEU A 86 -4.93 3.74 -8.92
N GLY A 87 -5.52 3.11 -7.91
CA GLY A 87 -6.00 1.75 -7.95
C GLY A 87 -7.50 1.66 -8.19
N PHE A 88 -8.31 2.53 -7.56
CA PHE A 88 -9.76 2.32 -7.48
C PHE A 88 -10.54 3.56 -7.87
N TYR A 89 -10.11 4.75 -7.43
CA TYR A 89 -10.76 6.00 -7.82
C TYR A 89 -10.65 6.28 -9.32
N ASN A 90 -9.51 5.95 -9.94
CA ASN A 90 -9.31 6.07 -11.39
C ASN A 90 -9.81 4.85 -12.20
N HIS A 91 -10.45 3.88 -11.54
CA HIS A 91 -10.95 2.63 -12.13
C HIS A 91 -9.87 1.74 -12.77
N PHE A 92 -8.64 1.73 -12.23
CA PHE A 92 -7.61 0.79 -12.66
C PHE A 92 -7.91 -0.66 -12.21
N ASN A 93 -8.52 -0.82 -11.04
CA ASN A 93 -9.08 -2.06 -10.53
C ASN A 93 -10.60 -1.90 -10.32
N ASP A 94 -11.32 -3.03 -10.34
CA ASP A 94 -12.79 -3.06 -10.29
C ASP A 94 -13.37 -3.24 -8.88
N GLU A 95 -12.55 -3.55 -7.86
CA GLU A 95 -13.07 -3.75 -6.51
C GLU A 95 -13.63 -2.46 -5.90
N LYS A 96 -14.76 -2.58 -5.21
CA LYS A 96 -15.35 -1.47 -4.46
C LYS A 96 -14.73 -1.38 -3.07
N ILE A 97 -13.87 -0.38 -2.88
CA ILE A 97 -13.25 -0.08 -1.59
C ILE A 97 -14.04 1.01 -0.87
N ASN A 98 -14.47 0.74 0.36
CA ASN A 98 -15.23 1.66 1.21
C ASN A 98 -14.42 2.15 2.42
N CYS A 99 -13.31 1.48 2.75
CA CYS A 99 -12.48 1.79 3.91
C CYS A 99 -11.00 1.74 3.53
N LEU A 100 -10.22 2.68 4.07
CA LEU A 100 -8.77 2.65 4.02
C LEU A 100 -8.25 2.36 5.42
N MET A 101 -7.29 1.45 5.52
CA MET A 101 -6.77 0.99 6.80
C MET A 101 -5.25 0.88 6.78
N ILE A 102 -4.63 1.28 7.88
CA ILE A 102 -3.23 1.02 8.18
C ILE A 102 -3.21 0.15 9.42
N TYR A 103 -2.53 -0.98 9.33
CA TYR A 103 -2.32 -1.84 10.48
C TYR A 103 -0.83 -1.95 10.79
N ASN A 104 -0.43 -1.65 12.03
CA ASN A 104 0.95 -1.80 12.47
C ASN A 104 1.09 -2.97 13.44
N ALA A 105 1.58 -4.11 12.94
CA ALA A 105 1.76 -5.33 13.73
C ALA A 105 2.76 -5.16 14.88
N ARG A 106 3.69 -4.20 14.77
CA ARG A 106 4.71 -3.95 15.79
C ARG A 106 4.13 -3.32 17.05
N THR A 107 3.19 -2.39 16.89
CA THR A 107 2.50 -1.70 18.00
C THR A 107 1.11 -2.25 18.26
N ASP A 108 0.64 -3.19 17.43
CA ASP A 108 -0.70 -3.78 17.50
C ASP A 108 -1.80 -2.70 17.40
N THR A 109 -1.72 -1.88 16.34
CA THR A 109 -2.57 -0.68 16.22
C THR A 109 -3.16 -0.57 14.83
N VAL A 110 -4.47 -0.33 14.79
CA VAL A 110 -5.24 -0.08 13.57
C VAL A 110 -5.60 1.40 13.49
N TYR A 111 -5.37 2.00 12.32
CA TYR A 111 -5.90 3.30 11.94
C TYR A 111 -6.78 3.10 10.72
N TYR A 112 -7.96 3.73 10.69
CA TYR A 112 -8.86 3.59 9.56
C TYR A 112 -9.67 4.86 9.29
N VAL A 113 -10.15 4.98 8.06
CA VAL A 113 -11.05 6.04 7.62
C VAL A 113 -11.98 5.49 6.54
N LYS A 114 -13.26 5.85 6.60
CA LYS A 114 -14.19 5.49 5.53
C LYS A 114 -13.97 6.42 4.35
N ILE A 115 -14.05 5.89 3.13
CA ILE A 115 -13.97 6.69 1.91
C ILE A 115 -15.02 7.81 1.90
N ALA A 116 -16.22 7.53 2.44
CA ALA A 116 -17.30 8.52 2.53
C ALA A 116 -16.96 9.73 3.42
N ASP A 117 -15.98 9.60 4.31
CA ASP A 117 -15.54 10.66 5.22
C ASP A 117 -14.38 11.49 4.64
N ILE A 118 -13.91 11.16 3.44
CA ILE A 118 -12.84 11.87 2.73
C ILE A 118 -13.46 12.72 1.62
N ASP A 119 -13.14 14.02 1.61
CA ASP A 119 -13.57 14.91 0.52
C ASP A 119 -12.99 14.43 -0.81
N LYS A 120 -13.85 14.35 -1.83
CA LYS A 120 -13.49 13.97 -3.20
C LYS A 120 -12.33 14.81 -3.76
N ALA A 121 -12.23 16.09 -3.37
CA ALA A 121 -11.16 16.99 -3.77
C ALA A 121 -9.76 16.45 -3.40
N VAL A 122 -9.65 15.64 -2.34
CA VAL A 122 -8.38 14.99 -1.95
C VAL A 122 -7.95 14.00 -3.03
N PHE A 123 -8.86 13.14 -3.50
CA PHE A 123 -8.56 12.15 -4.54
C PHE A 123 -8.29 12.82 -5.88
N GLU A 124 -9.02 13.89 -6.21
CA GLU A 124 -8.77 14.69 -7.42
C GLU A 124 -7.38 15.33 -7.39
N PHE A 125 -6.97 15.90 -6.26
CA PHE A 125 -5.63 16.45 -6.07
C PHE A 125 -4.54 15.40 -6.22
N VAL A 126 -4.69 14.24 -5.56
CA VAL A 126 -3.70 13.14 -5.65
C VAL A 126 -3.60 12.63 -7.08
N ASN A 127 -4.73 12.46 -7.77
CA ASN A 127 -4.77 12.00 -9.16
C ASN A 127 -4.08 13.00 -10.11
N ASP A 128 -4.38 14.30 -10.01
CA ASP A 128 -3.73 15.31 -10.85
C ASP A 128 -2.22 15.37 -10.62
N ALA A 129 -1.78 15.34 -9.36
CA ALA A 129 -0.37 15.34 -9.00
C ALA A 129 0.35 14.11 -9.57
N ALA A 130 -0.25 12.92 -9.44
CA ALA A 130 0.29 11.68 -9.95
C ALA A 130 0.35 11.66 -11.48
N GLU A 131 -0.71 12.06 -12.18
CA GLU A 131 -0.77 12.13 -13.64
C GLU A 131 0.24 13.14 -14.20
N LYS A 132 0.40 14.30 -13.54
CA LYS A 132 1.43 15.29 -13.91
C LYS A 132 2.84 14.74 -13.76
N GLN A 133 3.12 14.02 -12.68
CA GLN A 133 4.43 13.38 -12.49
C GLN A 133 4.64 12.27 -13.52
N SER A 134 3.60 11.48 -13.79
CA SER A 134 3.67 10.37 -14.73
C SER A 134 3.99 10.82 -16.16
N LYS A 135 3.46 11.97 -16.60
CA LYS A 135 3.83 12.59 -17.89
C LYS A 135 5.32 12.97 -17.96
N LYS A 136 5.89 13.46 -16.85
CA LYS A 136 7.34 13.74 -16.81
C LYS A 136 8.14 12.45 -16.90
N ASN A 137 7.73 11.41 -16.19
CA ASN A 137 8.37 10.10 -16.24
C ASN A 137 8.34 9.53 -17.67
N GLU A 138 7.20 9.62 -18.35
CA GLU A 138 7.05 9.23 -19.76
C GLU A 138 8.02 9.98 -20.68
N GLN A 139 8.18 11.30 -20.51
CA GLN A 139 9.13 12.10 -21.30
C GLN A 139 10.58 11.62 -21.09
N VAL A 140 10.97 11.34 -19.84
CA VAL A 140 12.31 10.81 -19.52
C VAL A 140 12.52 9.45 -20.18
N LEU A 141 11.54 8.54 -20.11
CA LEU A 141 11.64 7.22 -20.73
C LEU A 141 11.80 7.30 -22.25
N LYS A 142 11.06 8.22 -22.90
CA LYS A 142 11.21 8.51 -24.33
C LYS A 142 12.60 9.03 -24.68
N LEU A 143 13.16 9.94 -23.88
CA LEU A 143 14.53 10.46 -24.07
C LEU A 143 15.59 9.36 -23.91
N LEU A 144 15.34 8.36 -23.05
CA LEU A 144 16.20 7.19 -22.87
C LEU A 144 16.01 6.11 -23.95
N GLY A 145 15.13 6.34 -24.94
CA GLY A 145 14.84 5.36 -26.00
C GLY A 145 14.05 4.14 -25.53
N ILE A 146 13.47 4.18 -24.33
CA ILE A 146 12.66 3.09 -23.78
C ILE A 146 11.27 3.18 -24.40
N LYS A 147 10.86 2.14 -25.13
CA LYS A 147 9.49 2.03 -25.64
C LYS A 147 8.56 1.66 -24.50
N LEU A 148 7.60 2.53 -24.23
CA LEU A 148 6.44 2.19 -23.40
C LEU A 148 5.60 1.16 -24.15
N LYS A 149 5.19 0.10 -23.45
CA LYS A 149 4.30 -0.93 -23.96
C LYS A 149 2.85 -0.51 -23.79
#